data_AF-A0A093YQU3-F1
#
_entry.id   AF-A0A093YQU3-F1
#
_cell.length_a   1.000
_cell.length_b   1.000
_cell.length_c   1.000
_cell.angle_alpha   90.00
_cell.angle_beta   90.00
_cell.angle_gamma   90.00
#
_symmetry.space_group_name_H-M   'P 1'
#
loop_
_entity.id
_entity.type
_entity.pdbx_description
1 polymer ?
#
loop_
_entity_poly.entity_id
_entity_poly.type
_entity_poly.pdbx_seq_one_letter_code
_entity_poly.pdbx_strand_id
1 'polypeptide(L)'
;MMRSNSKSILPTFSVRAAAKSYGKEAMILLLNRQGVNIKVTERMVQLIAGTFDHELMTLLLDRHREDIVITDKVVKAAAGNSRSGVEVMELLLNLQGDEVIITEEVSKAAAGNFESGVDIMELLLDRRGHDVMITEEVTKAAAGNSKSGIEVIELLLNRRGDEVMITEEVIKAAAGNPEIGVEVMELLLNRRGHDMMITEEVIKAAAGNSRSGVGVMELLLDLRGDVMITEEVVTAVIEAAANAGGLCY
;
A
#
# COMPACT_ATOMS: atom_id res chain seq x y z
N MET A 1 -28.74 5.55 45.68
CA MET A 1 -29.29 5.17 44.37
C MET A 1 -28.69 6.09 43.31
N MET A 2 -27.50 5.76 42.80
CA MET A 2 -26.88 6.47 41.67
C MET A 2 -26.60 5.44 40.59
N ARG A 3 -27.29 5.59 39.46
CA ARG A 3 -27.04 4.81 38.24
C ARG A 3 -25.77 5.39 37.59
N SER A 4 -24.65 4.69 37.70
CA SER A 4 -23.48 4.96 36.88
C SER A 4 -23.79 4.50 35.45
N ASN A 5 -23.97 5.47 34.55
CA ASN A 5 -24.07 5.23 33.10
C ASN A 5 -22.69 4.86 32.57
N SER A 6 -22.36 3.57 32.55
CA SER A 6 -21.28 3.04 31.74
C SER A 6 -21.70 3.10 30.28
N LYS A 7 -21.46 4.25 29.62
CA LYS A 7 -21.48 4.34 28.16
C LYS A 7 -20.36 3.42 27.66
N SER A 8 -20.75 2.23 27.21
CA SER A 8 -19.89 1.27 26.53
C SER A 8 -19.40 1.89 25.23
N ILE A 9 -18.22 2.50 25.26
CA ILE A 9 -17.50 2.89 24.05
C ILE A 9 -17.00 1.59 23.42
N LEU A 10 -17.80 1.02 22.51
CA LEU A 10 -17.33 -0.08 21.69
C LEU A 10 -16.13 0.41 20.87
N PRO A 11 -15.00 -0.32 20.83
CA PRO A 11 -13.85 0.10 20.04
C PRO A 11 -14.28 0.28 18.59
N THR A 12 -13.91 1.40 17.99
CA THR A 12 -14.27 1.83 16.62
C THR A 12 -14.05 0.75 15.55
N PHE A 13 -13.06 -0.14 15.78
CA PHE A 13 -12.79 -1.31 14.96
C PHE A 13 -13.97 -2.30 14.89
N SER A 14 -14.64 -2.53 16.03
CA SER A 14 -15.80 -3.43 16.14
C SER A 14 -17.00 -2.88 15.35
N VAL A 15 -17.23 -1.57 15.41
CA VAL A 15 -18.32 -0.91 14.68
C VAL A 15 -18.11 -0.99 13.16
N ARG A 16 -16.88 -0.75 12.68
CA ARG A 16 -16.56 -0.83 11.24
C ARG A 16 -16.65 -2.26 10.71
N ALA A 17 -16.17 -3.24 11.47
CA ALA A 17 -16.29 -4.65 11.10
C ALA A 17 -17.76 -5.10 11.05
N ALA A 18 -18.57 -4.72 12.04
CA ALA A 18 -20.00 -5.01 12.07
C ALA A 18 -20.75 -4.35 10.89
N ALA A 19 -20.45 -3.09 10.57
CA ALA A 19 -21.04 -2.40 9.42
C ALA A 19 -20.68 -3.08 8.08
N LYS A 20 -19.43 -3.56 7.94
CA LYS A 20 -18.99 -4.33 6.78
C LYS A 20 -19.72 -5.68 6.67
N SER A 21 -19.88 -6.40 7.79
CA SER A 21 -20.64 -7.65 7.84
C SER A 21 -22.10 -7.46 7.44
N TYR A 22 -22.77 -6.46 8.03
CA TYR A 22 -24.14 -6.10 7.68
C TYR A 22 -24.26 -5.71 6.20
N GLY A 23 -23.32 -4.90 5.69
CA GLY A 23 -23.26 -4.53 4.28
C GLY A 23 -23.14 -5.74 3.35
N LYS A 24 -22.33 -6.74 3.74
CA LYS A 24 -22.17 -8.00 2.98
C LYS A 24 -23.50 -8.75 2.94
N GLU A 25 -24.13 -8.99 4.09
CA GLU A 25 -25.41 -9.70 4.19
C GLU A 25 -26.52 -9.00 3.40
N ALA A 26 -26.62 -7.68 3.51
CA ALA A 26 -27.59 -6.89 2.75
C ALA A 26 -27.34 -7.02 1.24
N MET A 27 -26.08 -6.97 0.79
CA MET A 27 -25.75 -7.11 -0.62
C MET A 27 -26.06 -8.52 -1.15
N ILE A 28 -25.73 -9.56 -0.37
CA ILE A 28 -26.08 -10.96 -0.71
C ILE A 28 -27.60 -11.11 -0.83
N LEU A 29 -28.38 -10.55 0.09
CA LEU A 29 -29.85 -10.59 0.03
C LEU A 29 -30.39 -9.89 -1.22
N LEU A 30 -29.84 -8.73 -1.58
CA LEU A 30 -30.23 -7.99 -2.77
C LEU A 30 -29.90 -8.78 -4.04
N LEU A 31 -28.70 -9.32 -4.16
CA LEU A 31 -28.29 -10.15 -5.30
C LEU A 31 -29.13 -11.44 -5.40
N ASN A 32 -29.48 -12.07 -4.28
CA ASN A 32 -30.29 -13.30 -4.28
C ASN A 32 -31.77 -13.05 -4.60
N ARG A 33 -32.36 -11.95 -4.13
CA ARG A 33 -33.79 -11.66 -4.32
C ARG A 33 -34.12 -10.85 -5.57
N GLN A 34 -33.16 -10.05 -6.04
CA GLN A 34 -33.35 -9.10 -7.14
C GLN A 34 -32.28 -9.24 -8.23
N GLY A 35 -31.48 -10.32 -8.24
CA GLY A 35 -30.33 -10.48 -9.14
C GLY A 35 -30.61 -10.16 -10.61
N VAL A 36 -31.77 -10.54 -11.15
CA VAL A 36 -32.12 -10.25 -12.56
C VAL A 36 -32.49 -8.76 -12.81
N ASN A 37 -32.82 -8.01 -11.76
CA ASN A 37 -33.35 -6.64 -11.85
C ASN A 37 -32.36 -5.56 -11.36
N ILE A 38 -31.20 -5.96 -10.82
CA ILE A 38 -30.14 -5.03 -10.43
C ILE A 38 -29.24 -4.79 -11.63
N LYS A 39 -29.20 -3.54 -12.09
CA LYS A 39 -28.18 -3.11 -13.05
C LYS A 39 -26.83 -3.03 -12.35
N VAL A 40 -25.98 -4.03 -12.56
CA VAL A 40 -24.59 -4.00 -12.09
C VAL A 40 -23.82 -2.95 -12.88
N THR A 41 -23.14 -2.07 -12.16
CA THR A 41 -22.30 -1.02 -12.76
C THR A 41 -20.85 -1.28 -12.39
N GLU A 42 -19.92 -0.83 -13.24
CA GLU A 42 -18.47 -0.91 -12.97
C GLU A 42 -18.12 -0.39 -11.57
N ARG A 43 -18.72 0.73 -11.15
CA ARG A 43 -18.53 1.29 -9.81
C ARG A 43 -18.91 0.34 -8.68
N MET A 44 -19.99 -0.42 -8.84
CA MET A 44 -20.39 -1.43 -7.84
C MET A 44 -19.37 -2.57 -7.80
N VAL A 45 -18.91 -3.03 -8.95
CA VAL A 45 -17.88 -4.08 -9.06
C VAL A 45 -16.58 -3.63 -8.38
N GLN A 46 -16.13 -2.40 -8.64
CA GLN A 46 -14.95 -1.82 -7.99
C GLN A 46 -15.10 -1.75 -6.46
N LEU A 47 -16.25 -1.28 -5.97
CA LEU A 47 -16.50 -1.22 -4.53
C LEU A 47 -16.51 -2.61 -3.89
N ILE A 48 -17.08 -3.61 -4.58
CA ILE A 48 -17.09 -5.00 -4.10
C ILE A 48 -15.66 -5.55 -4.07
N ALA A 49 -14.91 -5.44 -5.16
CA ALA A 49 -13.54 -5.92 -5.28
C ALA A 49 -12.60 -5.30 -4.23
N GLY A 50 -12.72 -3.98 -3.99
CA GLY A 50 -11.86 -3.26 -3.03
C GLY A 50 -12.29 -3.34 -1.58
N THR A 51 -13.53 -3.77 -1.31
CA THR A 51 -14.08 -3.76 0.06
C THR A 51 -14.37 -5.15 0.58
N PHE A 52 -15.04 -6.02 -0.16
CA PHE A 52 -15.58 -7.27 0.35
C PHE A 52 -14.66 -8.46 0.09
N ASP A 53 -15.07 -9.63 0.55
CA ASP A 53 -14.33 -10.87 0.35
C ASP A 53 -14.64 -11.53 -1.00
N HIS A 54 -13.87 -12.57 -1.31
CA HIS A 54 -14.01 -13.32 -2.55
C HIS A 54 -15.38 -14.00 -2.69
N GLU A 55 -16.07 -14.33 -1.59
CA GLU A 55 -17.42 -14.94 -1.66
C GLU A 55 -18.44 -14.00 -2.30
N LEU A 56 -18.49 -12.73 -1.86
CA LEU A 56 -19.41 -11.77 -2.47
C LEU A 56 -19.01 -11.45 -3.91
N MET A 57 -17.71 -11.36 -4.19
CA MET A 57 -17.22 -11.14 -5.55
C MET A 57 -17.60 -12.31 -6.47
N THR A 58 -17.48 -13.55 -5.97
CA THR A 58 -17.87 -14.76 -6.71
C THR A 58 -19.37 -14.74 -7.00
N LEU A 59 -20.21 -14.45 -6.01
CA LEU A 59 -21.66 -14.36 -6.19
C LEU A 59 -22.05 -13.29 -7.24
N LEU A 60 -21.36 -12.15 -7.25
CA LEU A 60 -21.59 -11.10 -8.23
C LEU A 60 -21.26 -11.59 -9.65
N LEU A 61 -20.09 -12.22 -9.82
CA LEU A 61 -19.61 -12.71 -11.11
C LEU A 61 -20.44 -13.89 -11.62
N ASP A 62 -20.88 -14.80 -10.76
CA ASP A 62 -21.73 -15.93 -11.15
C ASP A 62 -23.11 -15.50 -11.67
N ARG A 63 -23.64 -14.40 -11.14
CA ARG A 63 -24.98 -13.89 -11.51
C ARG A 63 -24.97 -12.96 -12.71
N HIS A 64 -23.86 -12.26 -12.95
CA HIS A 64 -23.76 -11.18 -13.93
C HIS A 64 -22.52 -11.29 -14.83
N ARG A 65 -22.00 -12.50 -15.04
CA ARG A 65 -20.77 -12.72 -15.82
C ARG A 65 -20.79 -12.02 -17.17
N GLU A 66 -21.90 -12.08 -17.90
CA GLU A 66 -22.03 -11.51 -19.24
C GLU A 66 -22.13 -9.98 -19.24
N ASP A 67 -22.54 -9.38 -18.11
CA ASP A 67 -22.72 -7.92 -17.98
C ASP A 67 -21.48 -7.22 -17.39
N ILE A 68 -20.57 -7.98 -16.78
CA ILE A 68 -19.42 -7.43 -16.06
C ILE A 68 -18.18 -7.48 -16.93
N VAL A 69 -17.64 -6.31 -17.22
CA VAL A 69 -16.29 -6.14 -17.75
C VAL A 69 -15.34 -5.85 -16.60
N ILE A 70 -14.29 -6.66 -16.43
CA ILE A 70 -13.24 -6.38 -15.47
C ILE A 70 -12.28 -5.38 -16.10
N THR A 71 -12.37 -4.14 -15.62
CA THR A 71 -11.49 -3.05 -16.06
C THR A 71 -10.26 -2.98 -15.15
N ASP A 72 -9.24 -2.25 -15.59
CA ASP A 72 -8.06 -1.91 -14.79
C ASP A 72 -8.44 -1.32 -13.43
N LYS A 73 -9.53 -0.55 -13.34
CA LYS A 73 -10.04 0.01 -12.08
C LYS A 73 -10.56 -1.05 -11.13
N VAL A 74 -11.20 -2.11 -11.62
CA VAL A 74 -11.66 -3.24 -10.80
C VAL A 74 -10.45 -4.01 -10.27
N VAL A 75 -9.46 -4.25 -11.12
CA VAL A 75 -8.22 -4.94 -10.75
C VAL A 75 -7.43 -4.12 -9.71
N LYS A 76 -7.31 -2.80 -9.92
CA LYS A 76 -6.69 -1.87 -8.97
C LYS A 76 -7.39 -1.93 -7.61
N ALA A 77 -8.73 -1.93 -7.61
CA ALA A 77 -9.50 -2.02 -6.37
C ALA A 77 -9.22 -3.33 -5.64
N ALA A 78 -9.18 -4.46 -6.35
CA ALA A 78 -8.82 -5.76 -5.79
C ALA A 78 -7.39 -5.77 -5.21
N ALA A 79 -6.40 -5.23 -5.93
CA ALA A 79 -5.02 -5.11 -5.46
C ALA A 79 -4.90 -4.26 -4.18
N GLY A 80 -5.74 -3.23 -4.04
CA GLY A 80 -5.82 -2.39 -2.84
C GLY A 80 -6.63 -2.99 -1.68
N ASN A 81 -7.23 -4.18 -1.83
CA ASN A 81 -8.04 -4.80 -0.78
C ASN A 81 -7.12 -5.47 0.26
N SER A 82 -6.97 -4.84 1.42
CA SER A 82 -6.06 -5.29 2.49
C SER A 82 -6.51 -6.55 3.24
N ARG A 83 -7.72 -7.09 3.01
CA ARG A 83 -8.21 -8.24 3.78
C ARG A 83 -8.47 -9.48 2.95
N SER A 84 -8.80 -9.29 1.68
CA SER A 84 -9.16 -10.37 0.77
C SER A 84 -8.64 -10.11 -0.64
N GLY A 85 -7.65 -9.22 -0.77
CA GLY A 85 -7.11 -8.84 -2.07
C GLY A 85 -6.45 -9.99 -2.80
N VAL A 86 -5.80 -10.91 -2.08
CA VAL A 86 -5.18 -12.11 -2.67
C VAL A 86 -6.25 -12.97 -3.34
N GLU A 87 -7.28 -13.39 -2.60
CA GLU A 87 -8.31 -14.29 -3.13
C GLU A 87 -9.17 -13.61 -4.21
N VAL A 88 -9.43 -12.31 -4.08
CA VAL A 88 -10.14 -11.55 -5.12
C VAL A 88 -9.28 -11.42 -6.38
N MET A 89 -7.99 -11.14 -6.26
CA MET A 89 -7.06 -11.08 -7.40
C MET A 89 -6.94 -12.44 -8.09
N GLU A 90 -6.80 -13.53 -7.32
CA GLU A 90 -6.79 -14.89 -7.86
C GLU A 90 -8.07 -15.20 -8.64
N LEU A 91 -9.23 -14.84 -8.09
CA LEU A 91 -10.52 -15.01 -8.75
C LEU A 91 -10.57 -14.27 -10.09
N LEU A 92 -10.15 -13.00 -10.12
CA LEU A 92 -10.13 -12.19 -11.34
C LEU A 92 -9.19 -12.78 -12.41
N LEU A 93 -7.98 -13.16 -12.01
CA LEU A 93 -6.98 -13.77 -12.90
C LEU A 93 -7.44 -15.14 -13.41
N ASN A 94 -8.18 -15.92 -12.63
CA ASN A 94 -8.71 -17.22 -13.06
C ASN A 94 -9.88 -17.09 -14.04
N LEU A 95 -10.69 -16.05 -13.92
CA LEU A 95 -11.88 -15.88 -14.76
C LEU A 95 -11.56 -15.33 -16.14
N GLN A 96 -10.60 -14.40 -16.22
CA GLN A 96 -10.31 -13.68 -17.46
C GLN A 96 -8.86 -13.83 -17.95
N GLY A 97 -8.00 -14.54 -17.21
CA GLY A 97 -6.66 -14.89 -17.66
C GLY A 97 -5.88 -13.67 -18.13
N ASP A 98 -5.52 -13.68 -19.42
CA ASP A 98 -4.72 -12.63 -20.07
C ASP A 98 -5.51 -11.36 -20.38
N GLU A 99 -6.85 -11.39 -20.36
CA GLU A 99 -7.68 -10.20 -20.58
C GLU A 99 -7.59 -9.20 -19.41
N VAL A 100 -7.19 -9.67 -18.23
CA VAL A 100 -6.93 -8.79 -17.07
C VAL A 100 -5.72 -7.92 -17.39
N ILE A 101 -5.88 -6.61 -17.43
CA ILE A 101 -4.75 -5.70 -17.69
C ILE A 101 -4.09 -5.31 -16.37
N ILE A 102 -2.80 -5.61 -16.23
CA ILE A 102 -1.99 -5.15 -15.09
C ILE A 102 -1.36 -3.80 -15.48
N THR A 103 -1.92 -2.72 -14.96
CA THR A 103 -1.38 -1.37 -15.16
C THR A 103 -0.42 -1.00 -14.03
N GLU A 104 0.38 0.06 -14.24
CA GLU A 104 1.21 0.64 -13.17
C GLU A 104 0.40 0.93 -11.90
N GLU A 105 -0.83 1.42 -12.05
CA GLU A 105 -1.71 1.72 -10.93
C GLU A 105 -2.17 0.48 -10.15
N VAL A 106 -2.24 -0.68 -10.80
CA VAL A 106 -2.49 -1.98 -10.14
C VAL A 106 -1.27 -2.39 -9.33
N SER A 107 -0.08 -2.36 -9.93
CA SER A 107 1.17 -2.71 -9.25
C SER A 107 1.47 -1.76 -8.09
N LYS A 108 1.21 -0.46 -8.25
CA LYS A 108 1.32 0.55 -7.20
C LYS A 108 0.36 0.29 -6.05
N ALA A 109 -0.89 -0.07 -6.35
CA ALA A 109 -1.89 -0.41 -5.33
C ALA A 109 -1.49 -1.67 -4.54
N ALA A 110 -0.94 -2.69 -5.21
CA ALA A 110 -0.43 -3.88 -4.56
C ALA A 110 0.81 -3.58 -3.68
N ALA A 111 1.80 -2.86 -4.21
CA ALA A 111 3.00 -2.48 -3.47
C ALA A 111 2.69 -1.61 -2.22
N GLY A 112 1.71 -0.72 -2.33
CA GLY A 112 1.23 0.12 -1.22
C GLY A 112 0.24 -0.57 -0.27
N ASN A 113 -0.11 -1.84 -0.47
CA ASN A 113 -1.05 -2.56 0.39
C ASN A 113 -0.35 -3.05 1.66
N PHE A 114 -0.78 -2.54 2.82
CA PHE A 114 -0.11 -2.75 4.11
C PHE A 114 -0.28 -4.16 4.68
N GLU A 115 -1.26 -4.92 4.23
CA GLU A 115 -1.60 -6.22 4.84
C GLU A 115 -1.31 -7.38 3.89
N SER A 116 -1.64 -7.21 2.60
CA SER A 116 -1.56 -8.28 1.60
C SER A 116 -0.64 -7.91 0.43
N GLY A 117 0.13 -6.82 0.53
CA GLY A 117 0.91 -6.30 -0.59
C GLY A 117 1.97 -7.27 -1.12
N VAL A 118 2.63 -8.01 -0.23
CA VAL A 118 3.64 -9.02 -0.59
C VAL A 118 3.00 -10.13 -1.42
N ASP A 119 1.96 -10.78 -0.88
CA ASP A 119 1.28 -11.91 -1.53
C ASP A 119 0.64 -11.49 -2.87
N ILE A 120 0.06 -10.29 -2.95
CA ILE A 120 -0.52 -9.78 -4.19
C ILE A 120 0.59 -9.50 -5.22
N MET A 121 1.71 -8.91 -4.82
CA MET A 121 2.83 -8.66 -5.72
C MET A 121 3.48 -9.97 -6.19
N GLU A 122 3.62 -10.96 -5.32
CA GLU A 122 4.13 -12.29 -5.68
C GLU A 122 3.19 -12.96 -6.69
N LEU A 123 1.89 -12.98 -6.42
CA LEU A 123 0.87 -13.51 -7.35
C LEU A 123 0.93 -12.84 -8.73
N LEU A 124 1.06 -11.51 -8.77
CA LEU A 124 1.16 -10.75 -10.02
C LEU A 124 2.44 -11.09 -10.79
N LEU A 125 3.58 -11.19 -10.11
CA LEU A 125 4.85 -11.54 -10.74
C LEU A 125 4.85 -12.98 -11.26
N ASP A 126 4.27 -13.91 -10.52
CA ASP A 126 4.23 -15.33 -10.90
C ASP A 126 3.29 -15.59 -12.08
N ARG A 127 2.11 -14.96 -12.09
CA ARG A 127 1.09 -15.22 -13.12
C ARG A 127 1.17 -14.27 -14.29
N ARG A 128 1.57 -13.03 -14.06
CA ARG A 128 1.54 -11.91 -15.03
C ARG A 128 2.86 -11.15 -15.10
N GLY A 129 3.97 -11.81 -14.78
CA GLY A 129 5.29 -11.16 -14.65
C GLY A 129 5.71 -10.32 -15.85
N HIS A 130 5.33 -10.69 -17.08
CA HIS A 130 5.65 -9.92 -18.29
C HIS A 130 4.84 -8.62 -18.43
N ASP A 131 3.68 -8.53 -17.77
CA ASP A 131 2.82 -7.34 -17.76
C ASP A 131 3.14 -6.40 -16.58
N VAL A 132 3.76 -6.93 -15.52
CA VAL A 132 4.15 -6.15 -14.35
C VAL A 132 5.37 -5.29 -14.68
N MET A 133 5.15 -3.96 -14.68
CA MET A 133 6.22 -2.97 -14.78
C MET A 133 6.61 -2.47 -13.38
N ILE A 134 7.89 -2.55 -13.05
CA ILE A 134 8.43 -1.98 -11.80
C ILE A 134 8.88 -0.56 -12.09
N THR A 135 7.97 0.40 -11.92
CA THR A 135 8.25 1.82 -12.11
C THR A 135 8.69 2.48 -10.81
N GLU A 136 9.19 3.72 -10.91
CA GLU A 136 9.48 4.56 -9.75
C GLU A 136 8.29 4.66 -8.79
N GLU A 137 7.07 4.83 -9.29
CA GLU A 137 5.88 4.97 -8.45
C GLU A 137 5.52 3.67 -7.71
N VAL A 138 5.81 2.51 -8.29
CA VAL A 138 5.64 1.21 -7.62
C VAL A 138 6.67 1.06 -6.49
N THR A 139 7.94 1.34 -6.77
CA THR A 139 9.01 1.27 -5.76
C THR A 139 8.81 2.30 -4.65
N LYS A 140 8.38 3.52 -4.99
CA LYS A 140 8.05 4.58 -4.03
C LYS A 140 6.88 4.18 -3.13
N ALA A 141 5.84 3.56 -3.70
CA ALA A 141 4.71 3.05 -2.91
C ALA A 141 5.15 1.96 -1.93
N ALA A 142 6.04 1.05 -2.34
CA ALA A 142 6.63 0.05 -1.45
C ALA A 142 7.49 0.70 -0.34
N ALA A 143 8.35 1.67 -0.70
CA ALA A 143 9.23 2.36 0.26
C ALA A 143 8.44 3.12 1.34
N GLY A 144 7.31 3.72 0.97
CA GLY A 144 6.41 4.40 1.90
C GLY A 144 5.42 3.49 2.63
N ASN A 145 5.38 2.19 2.34
CA ASN A 145 4.50 1.24 3.00
C ASN A 145 5.07 0.89 4.38
N SER A 146 4.43 1.38 5.43
CA SER A 146 4.94 1.32 6.80
C SER A 146 4.76 -0.03 7.49
N LYS A 147 4.29 -1.06 6.79
CA LYS A 147 4.04 -2.38 7.38
C LYS A 147 4.71 -3.50 6.61
N SER A 148 4.46 -3.59 5.30
CA SER A 148 4.98 -4.66 4.44
C SER A 148 5.93 -4.14 3.36
N GLY A 149 6.35 -2.87 3.45
CA GLY A 149 7.13 -2.22 2.41
C GLY A 149 8.49 -2.85 2.20
N ILE A 150 9.15 -3.29 3.27
CA ILE A 150 10.47 -3.90 3.20
C ILE A 150 10.43 -5.24 2.47
N GLU A 151 9.47 -6.11 2.77
CA GLU A 151 9.30 -7.41 2.10
C GLU A 151 8.90 -7.23 0.64
N VAL A 152 8.08 -6.22 0.32
CA VAL A 152 7.76 -5.89 -1.08
C VAL A 152 9.02 -5.43 -1.81
N ILE A 153 9.83 -4.53 -1.25
CA ILE A 153 11.08 -4.08 -1.89
C ILE A 153 12.05 -5.25 -2.06
N GLU A 154 12.19 -6.11 -1.05
CA GLU A 154 13.06 -7.28 -1.13
C GLU A 154 12.61 -8.24 -2.24
N LEU A 155 11.32 -8.52 -2.34
CA LEU A 155 10.74 -9.33 -3.42
C LEU A 155 11.07 -8.72 -4.80
N LEU A 156 10.86 -7.42 -4.97
CA LEU A 156 11.13 -6.71 -6.22
C LEU A 156 12.62 -6.75 -6.59
N LEU A 157 13.51 -6.49 -5.63
CA LEU A 157 14.96 -6.55 -5.84
C LEU A 157 15.44 -7.97 -6.19
N ASN A 158 14.83 -9.00 -5.60
CA ASN A 158 15.22 -10.39 -5.85
C ASN A 158 14.70 -10.92 -7.19
N ARG A 159 13.50 -10.51 -7.62
CA ARG A 159 12.88 -11.02 -8.86
C ARG A 159 13.20 -10.18 -10.09
N ARG A 160 13.32 -8.85 -9.92
CA ARG A 160 13.39 -7.84 -10.99
C ARG A 160 14.38 -6.73 -10.65
N GLY A 161 15.48 -7.07 -9.97
CA GLY A 161 16.44 -6.10 -9.43
C GLY A 161 16.89 -5.03 -10.41
N ASP A 162 17.18 -5.39 -11.67
CA ASP A 162 17.64 -4.45 -12.70
C ASP A 162 16.60 -3.40 -13.11
N GLU A 163 15.31 -3.66 -12.87
CA GLU A 163 14.22 -2.73 -13.17
C GLU A 163 13.90 -1.80 -12.01
N VAL A 164 14.31 -2.15 -10.79
CA VAL A 164 14.10 -1.30 -9.62
C VAL A 164 15.00 -0.07 -9.73
N MET A 165 14.37 1.09 -9.92
CA MET A 165 15.06 2.39 -9.94
C MET A 165 15.02 3.02 -8.55
N ILE A 166 16.20 3.32 -8.00
CA ILE A 166 16.31 4.02 -6.72
C ILE A 166 16.48 5.51 -6.97
N THR A 167 15.37 6.19 -7.22
CA THR A 167 15.32 7.64 -7.44
C THR A 167 15.31 8.40 -6.12
N GLU A 168 15.54 9.71 -6.17
CA GLU A 168 15.43 10.60 -5.00
C GLU A 168 14.06 10.46 -4.31
N GLU A 169 12.97 10.33 -5.06
CA GLU A 169 11.62 10.22 -4.50
C GLU A 169 11.38 8.88 -3.78
N VAL A 170 11.99 7.78 -4.26
CA VAL A 170 11.99 6.50 -3.54
C VAL A 170 12.76 6.62 -2.23
N ILE A 171 13.93 7.26 -2.26
CA ILE A 171 14.77 7.45 -1.07
C ILE A 171 14.05 8.36 -0.06
N LYS A 172 13.41 9.44 -0.50
CA LYS A 172 12.59 10.31 0.37
C LYS A 172 11.43 9.55 1.00
N ALA A 173 10.75 8.69 0.24
CA ALA A 173 9.67 7.87 0.78
C ALA A 173 10.15 6.91 1.86
N ALA A 174 11.30 6.26 1.65
CA ALA A 174 11.94 5.40 2.65
C ALA A 174 12.39 6.19 3.90
N ALA A 175 13.09 7.31 3.70
CA ALA A 175 13.59 8.16 4.78
C ALA A 175 12.46 8.75 5.64
N GLY A 176 11.34 9.11 5.01
CA GLY A 176 10.14 9.61 5.67
C GLY A 176 9.24 8.52 6.28
N ASN A 177 9.57 7.23 6.13
CA ASN A 177 8.75 6.14 6.64
C ASN A 177 8.95 5.97 8.16
N PRO A 178 7.91 6.21 8.99
CA PRO A 178 8.07 6.30 10.44
C PRO A 178 8.13 4.95 11.16
N GLU A 179 7.79 3.84 10.49
CA GLU A 179 7.76 2.53 11.14
C GLU A 179 8.96 1.67 10.72
N ILE A 180 9.30 1.65 9.43
CA ILE A 180 10.32 0.75 8.87
C ILE A 180 11.37 1.47 8.00
N GLY A 181 11.48 2.80 8.13
CA GLY A 181 12.33 3.61 7.27
C GLY A 181 13.83 3.28 7.38
N VAL A 182 14.30 2.90 8.57
CA VAL A 182 15.71 2.51 8.80
C VAL A 182 16.03 1.24 8.01
N GLU A 183 15.19 0.22 8.16
CA GLU A 183 15.39 -1.10 7.57
C GLU A 183 15.26 -1.05 6.03
N VAL A 184 14.31 -0.26 5.51
CA VAL A 184 14.20 -0.01 4.07
C VAL A 184 15.45 0.70 3.56
N MET A 185 15.92 1.74 4.25
CA MET A 185 17.13 2.47 3.85
C MET A 185 18.37 1.57 3.86
N GLU A 186 18.57 0.75 4.90
CA GLU A 186 19.66 -0.23 4.96
C GLU A 186 19.61 -1.21 3.79
N LEU A 187 18.43 -1.77 3.49
CA LEU A 187 18.26 -2.70 2.37
C LEU A 187 18.66 -2.06 1.03
N LEU A 188 18.17 -0.84 0.77
CA LEU A 188 18.48 -0.09 -0.45
C LEU A 188 19.97 0.24 -0.55
N LEU A 189 20.59 0.67 0.55
CA LEU A 189 22.02 0.97 0.62
C LEU A 189 22.88 -0.27 0.35
N ASN A 190 22.53 -1.40 0.97
CA ASN A 190 23.26 -2.65 0.83
C ASN A 190 23.16 -3.24 -0.58
N ARG A 191 21.99 -3.12 -1.23
CA ARG A 191 21.75 -3.75 -2.53
C ARG A 191 22.07 -2.82 -3.71
N ARG A 192 21.85 -1.50 -3.55
CA ARG A 192 21.88 -0.49 -4.64
C ARG A 192 22.48 0.85 -4.19
N GLY A 193 23.30 0.89 -3.13
CA GLY A 193 23.84 2.14 -2.59
C GLY A 193 24.65 2.99 -3.57
N HIS A 194 25.22 2.39 -4.63
CA HIS A 194 25.91 3.13 -5.69
C HIS A 194 24.97 3.97 -6.57
N ASP A 195 23.70 3.59 -6.67
CA ASP A 195 22.68 4.31 -7.44
C ASP A 195 21.98 5.41 -6.61
N MET A 196 22.11 5.36 -5.28
CA MET A 196 21.42 6.27 -4.38
C MET A 196 22.07 7.64 -4.34
N MET A 197 21.40 8.66 -4.87
CA MET A 197 21.82 10.05 -4.67
C MET A 197 21.17 10.61 -3.41
N ILE A 198 22.00 10.91 -2.39
CA ILE A 198 21.54 11.56 -1.16
C ILE A 198 21.55 13.07 -1.38
N THR A 199 20.37 13.66 -1.43
CA THR A 199 20.16 15.11 -1.60
C THR A 199 19.76 15.75 -0.28
N GLU A 200 19.75 17.08 -0.23
CA GLU A 200 19.21 17.81 0.93
C GLU A 200 17.75 17.43 1.23
N GLU A 201 16.94 17.19 0.21
CA GLU A 201 15.53 16.84 0.37
C GLU A 201 15.36 15.46 1.01
N VAL A 202 16.27 14.52 0.75
CA VAL A 202 16.32 13.23 1.47
C VAL A 202 16.61 13.45 2.96
N ILE A 203 17.58 14.32 3.29
CA ILE A 203 17.92 14.60 4.68
C ILE A 203 16.77 15.31 5.39
N LYS A 204 16.10 16.26 4.72
CA LYS A 204 14.89 16.92 5.26
C LYS A 204 13.76 15.91 5.52
N ALA A 205 13.57 14.94 4.63
CA ALA A 205 12.58 13.87 4.84
C ALA A 205 12.92 13.03 6.08
N ALA A 206 14.19 12.66 6.27
CA ALA A 206 14.65 11.97 7.48
C ALA A 206 14.48 12.83 8.74
N ALA A 207 14.88 14.11 8.69
CA ALA A 207 14.76 15.04 9.82
C ALA A 207 13.31 15.24 10.27
N GLY A 208 12.36 15.28 9.33
CA GLY A 208 10.92 15.37 9.61
C GLY A 208 10.30 14.07 10.14
N ASN A 209 11.02 12.94 10.09
CA ASN A 209 10.52 11.65 10.56
C ASN A 209 10.74 11.52 12.09
N SER A 210 9.71 11.83 12.87
CA SER A 210 9.80 11.88 14.34
C SER A 210 10.01 10.53 15.03
N ARG A 211 9.81 9.41 14.33
CA ARG A 211 9.95 8.07 14.92
C ARG A 211 11.29 7.43 14.55
N SER A 212 11.62 7.41 13.26
CA SER A 212 12.77 6.68 12.73
C SER A 212 13.83 7.60 12.10
N GLY A 213 13.60 8.92 12.10
CA GLY A 213 14.46 9.89 11.43
C GLY A 213 15.89 9.91 11.92
N VAL A 214 16.11 9.76 13.24
CA VAL A 214 17.47 9.71 13.82
C VAL A 214 18.26 8.54 13.25
N GLY A 215 17.68 7.33 13.26
CA GLY A 215 18.34 6.14 12.71
C GLY A 215 18.59 6.26 11.20
N VAL A 216 17.66 6.84 10.46
CA VAL A 216 17.87 7.11 9.03
C VAL A 216 19.02 8.11 8.82
N MET A 217 19.08 9.18 9.62
CA MET A 217 20.16 10.16 9.55
C MET A 217 21.53 9.55 9.91
N GLU A 218 21.59 8.68 10.92
CA GLU A 218 22.81 7.94 11.26
C GLU A 218 23.33 7.15 10.05
N LEU A 219 22.48 6.38 9.38
CA LEU A 219 22.85 5.65 8.16
C LEU A 219 23.37 6.57 7.05
N LEU A 220 22.69 7.69 6.82
CA LEU A 220 23.06 8.63 5.77
C LEU A 220 24.44 9.28 6.02
N LEU A 221 24.74 9.60 7.28
CA LEU A 221 26.00 10.23 7.69
C LEU A 221 27.17 9.24 7.72
N ASP A 222 26.93 8.00 8.15
CA ASP A 222 27.97 6.98 8.24
C ASP A 222 28.44 6.46 6.88
N LEU A 223 27.55 6.43 5.89
CA LEU A 223 27.83 5.83 4.57
C LEU A 223 28.38 6.81 3.52
N ARG A 224 28.13 8.12 3.68
CA ARG A 224 28.66 9.14 2.77
C ARG A 224 29.25 10.31 3.55
N GLY A 225 30.59 10.32 3.66
CA GLY A 225 31.34 11.52 4.07
C GLY A 225 31.16 12.73 3.14
N ASP A 226 30.50 12.56 2.00
CA ASP A 226 30.17 13.61 1.02
C ASP A 226 28.76 14.21 1.20
N VAL A 227 28.02 13.84 2.24
CA VAL A 227 26.73 14.50 2.53
C VAL A 227 27.02 15.96 2.88
N MET A 228 26.63 16.89 2.00
CA MET A 228 26.73 18.31 2.29
C MET A 228 25.70 18.69 3.35
N ILE A 229 26.20 18.96 4.55
CA ILE A 229 25.39 19.54 5.63
C ILE A 229 25.36 21.05 5.43
N THR A 230 24.27 21.54 4.87
CA THR A 230 24.01 22.97 4.65
C THR A 230 23.22 23.59 5.81
N GLU A 231 23.15 24.93 5.85
CA GLU A 231 22.39 25.65 6.87
C GLU A 231 20.90 25.28 6.80
N GLU A 232 20.38 25.06 5.59
CA GLU A 232 19.02 24.63 5.31
C GLU A 232 18.71 23.26 5.94
N VAL A 233 19.66 22.32 5.87
CA VAL A 233 19.54 20.99 6.50
C VAL A 233 19.49 21.11 8.02
N VAL A 234 20.39 21.90 8.61
CA VAL A 234 20.41 22.13 10.07
C VAL A 234 19.11 22.80 10.53
N THR A 235 18.62 23.77 9.78
CA THR A 235 17.36 24.47 10.06
C THR A 235 16.18 23.50 10.03
N ALA A 236 16.10 22.63 9.02
CA ALA A 236 15.03 21.62 8.93
C ALA A 236 15.01 20.67 10.14
N VAL A 237 16.18 20.27 10.66
CA VAL A 237 16.27 19.44 11.88
C VAL A 237 15.74 20.21 13.10
N ILE A 238 16.11 21.47 13.26
CA ILE A 238 15.64 22.33 14.37
C ILE A 238 14.12 22.53 14.28
N GLU A 239 13.59 22.83 13.10
CA GLU A 239 12.16 23.02 12.88
C GLU A 239 11.37 21.73 13.12
N ALA A 240 11.86 20.58 12.66
CA ALA A 240 11.25 19.29 12.92
C ALA A 240 11.19 18.98 14.42
N ALA A 241 12.26 19.27 15.17
CA ALA A 241 12.28 19.12 16.62
C ALA A 241 11.28 20.05 17.33
N ALA A 242 11.16 21.31 16.89
CA ALA A 242 10.19 22.25 17.44
C ALA A 242 8.74 21.81 17.18
N ASN A 243 8.46 21.27 15.98
CA ASN A 243 7.13 20.77 15.61
C ASN A 243 6.75 19.47 16.33
N ALA A 244 7.71 18.56 16.52
CA ALA A 244 7.49 17.34 17.29
C ALA A 244 7.23 17.62 18.79
N GLY A 245 7.79 18.70 19.32
CA GLY A 245 7.64 19.14 20.71
C GLY A 245 6.45 20.06 21.01
N GLY A 246 5.51 20.25 20.07
CA GLY A 246 4.41 21.21 20.19
C GLY A 246 3.33 20.89 21.24
N LEU A 247 3.67 20.94 22.54
CA LEU A 247 2.81 21.30 23.68
C LEU A 247 3.72 21.60 24.89
N CYS A 248 4.14 22.87 25.09
CA CYS A 248 4.44 23.47 26.40
C CYS A 248 4.89 24.94 26.23
N TYR A 249 3.94 25.84 26.04
CA TYR A 249 4.03 27.22 26.54
C TYR A 249 2.80 27.50 27.40
#